data_AF-A0A4S3LKV1-F1
#
_entry.id   AF-A0A4S3LKV1-F1
#
_cell.length_a   1.000
_cell.length_b   1.000
_cell.length_c   1.000
_cell.angle_alpha   90.00
_cell.angle_beta   90.00
_cell.angle_gamma   90.00
#
_symmetry.space_group_name_H-M   'P 1'
#
loop_
_entity.id
_entity.type
_entity.pdbx_description
1 polymer ?
#
loop_
_entity_poly.entity_id
_entity_poly.type
_entity_poly.pdbx_seq_one_letter_code
_entity_poly.pdbx_strand_id
1 'polypeptide(L)'
;LIGISLIKVSITDWAGGHGAANFGAPVNIGLGALTLLVIVACNRINVRWVRLSSIVSGIVVGCVAAYLSGHLPLKPLQGDWFALPQLFRFGFRFDWIIFVPIALVSFISILEAVGDLTANCMLSQQPIEGESFRKRLKGGILADGVSCMIAAMFSSFPNTTFAQNNGVIQMTGVASRYVGMYIGGVLVVLGLFPFIGGILQQIPAPVLGGATLVMFGSVVAAGIRIMTQSPVGRREMLIIAISFGIGLGIEAVPEALGQFPPIVGNIFGHAVTSGGVVAILLNLLMPAERVSVLAEEMKVH
;
A
#
# COMPACT_ATOMS: atom_id res chain seq x y z
N LEU A 1 -9.03 4.32 0.42
CA LEU A 1 -8.91 4.63 -1.02
C LEU A 1 -7.65 4.05 -1.64
N ILE A 2 -6.46 4.29 -1.07
CA ILE A 2 -5.17 3.74 -1.56
C ILE A 2 -5.24 2.23 -1.80
N GLY A 3 -5.50 1.44 -0.75
CA GLY A 3 -5.64 -0.01 -0.89
C GLY A 3 -6.71 -0.44 -1.92
N ILE A 4 -7.82 0.28 -2.04
CA ILE A 4 -8.89 -0.06 -3.00
C ILE A 4 -8.45 0.19 -4.44
N SER A 5 -7.81 1.32 -4.72
CA SER A 5 -7.27 1.61 -6.06
C SER A 5 -6.22 0.58 -6.49
N LEU A 6 -5.42 0.08 -5.54
CA LEU A 6 -4.40 -0.93 -5.81
C LEU A 6 -4.97 -2.35 -5.99
N ILE A 7 -6.19 -2.63 -5.49
CA ILE A 7 -6.86 -3.92 -5.77
C ILE A 7 -7.08 -4.09 -7.28
N LYS A 8 -7.36 -3.02 -8.02
CA LYS A 8 -7.49 -3.08 -9.49
C LYS A 8 -6.22 -3.60 -10.15
N VAL A 9 -5.05 -3.15 -9.69
CA VAL A 9 -3.74 -3.64 -10.16
C VAL A 9 -3.58 -5.12 -9.82
N SER A 10 -3.84 -5.53 -8.58
CA SER A 10 -3.76 -6.94 -8.18
C SER A 10 -4.64 -7.87 -9.01
N ILE A 11 -5.88 -7.46 -9.30
CA ILE A 11 -6.80 -8.26 -10.13
C ILE A 11 -6.32 -8.30 -11.59
N THR A 12 -5.75 -7.21 -12.10
CA THR A 12 -5.19 -7.17 -13.45
C THR A 12 -4.00 -8.11 -13.57
N ASP A 13 -3.11 -8.12 -12.59
CA ASP A 13 -1.96 -9.04 -12.54
C ASP A 13 -2.42 -10.49 -12.37
N TRP A 14 -3.42 -10.74 -11.50
CA TRP A 14 -4.04 -12.05 -11.34
C TRP A 14 -4.57 -12.57 -12.68
N ALA A 15 -5.28 -11.75 -13.44
CA ALA A 15 -5.81 -12.14 -14.74
C ALA A 15 -4.73 -12.43 -15.80
N GLY A 16 -3.47 -12.06 -15.58
CA GLY A 16 -2.37 -12.32 -16.51
C GLY A 16 -1.41 -11.15 -16.70
N GLY A 17 -1.71 -9.98 -16.13
CA GLY A 17 -0.93 -8.76 -16.30
C GLY A 17 -1.45 -7.85 -17.43
N HIS A 18 -1.04 -6.59 -17.41
CA HIS A 18 -1.41 -5.61 -18.41
C HIS A 18 -0.97 -6.02 -19.82
N GLY A 19 -1.92 -6.07 -20.77
CA GLY A 19 -1.63 -6.37 -22.17
C GLY A 19 -1.31 -7.84 -22.48
N ALA A 20 -1.59 -8.76 -21.54
CA ALA A 20 -1.35 -10.18 -21.75
C ALA A 20 -2.26 -10.77 -22.84
N ALA A 21 -1.69 -11.50 -23.79
CA ALA A 21 -2.47 -12.19 -24.84
C ALA A 21 -3.46 -13.22 -24.26
N ASN A 22 -3.12 -13.79 -23.10
CA ASN A 22 -3.94 -14.77 -22.39
C ASN A 22 -4.64 -14.16 -21.16
N PHE A 23 -5.04 -12.89 -21.23
CA PHE A 23 -5.74 -12.22 -20.14
C PHE A 23 -7.03 -12.96 -19.78
N GLY A 24 -7.22 -13.24 -18.48
CA GLY A 24 -8.37 -14.00 -17.98
C GLY A 24 -8.33 -15.50 -18.26
N ALA A 25 -7.22 -16.03 -18.81
CA ALA A 25 -7.12 -17.48 -19.05
C ALA A 25 -7.31 -18.27 -17.75
N PRO A 26 -8.01 -19.43 -17.78
CA PRO A 26 -8.28 -20.23 -16.59
C PRO A 26 -7.03 -20.60 -15.80
N VAL A 27 -5.89 -20.77 -16.48
CA VAL A 27 -4.61 -21.07 -15.84
C VAL A 27 -4.12 -19.90 -15.00
N ASN A 28 -4.19 -18.66 -15.50
CA ASN A 28 -3.79 -17.46 -14.75
C ASN A 28 -4.69 -17.29 -13.52
N ILE A 29 -6.00 -17.40 -13.72
CA ILE A 29 -6.96 -17.33 -12.62
C ILE A 29 -6.69 -18.44 -11.59
N GLY A 30 -6.43 -19.66 -12.05
CA GLY A 30 -6.09 -20.81 -11.19
C GLY A 30 -4.81 -20.60 -10.38
N LEU A 31 -3.75 -20.05 -10.98
CA LEU A 31 -2.48 -19.78 -10.29
C LEU A 31 -2.62 -18.74 -9.18
N GLY A 32 -3.29 -17.61 -9.47
CA GLY A 32 -3.55 -16.60 -8.45
C GLY A 32 -4.51 -17.10 -7.37
N ALA A 33 -5.52 -17.90 -7.74
CA ALA A 33 -6.45 -18.51 -6.80
C ALA A 33 -5.72 -19.46 -5.86
N LEU A 34 -4.86 -20.34 -6.38
CA LEU A 34 -4.04 -21.25 -5.60
C LEU A 34 -3.15 -20.47 -4.63
N THR A 35 -2.48 -19.43 -5.11
CA THR A 35 -1.63 -18.56 -4.27
C THR A 35 -2.44 -17.97 -3.12
N LEU A 36 -3.61 -17.39 -3.40
CA LEU A 36 -4.50 -16.85 -2.39
C LEU A 36 -4.97 -17.93 -1.39
N LEU A 37 -5.36 -19.10 -1.89
CA LEU A 37 -5.87 -20.20 -1.07
C LEU A 37 -4.80 -20.70 -0.09
N VAL A 38 -3.55 -20.80 -0.54
CA VAL A 38 -2.40 -21.14 0.32
C VAL A 38 -2.19 -20.05 1.38
N ILE A 39 -2.24 -18.77 1.01
CA ILE A 39 -2.10 -17.67 1.98
C ILE A 39 -3.20 -17.74 3.04
N VAL A 40 -4.46 -17.95 2.63
CA VAL A 40 -5.61 -18.07 3.53
C VAL A 40 -5.46 -19.31 4.43
N ALA A 41 -5.10 -20.46 3.87
CA ALA A 41 -4.89 -21.70 4.63
C ALA A 41 -3.78 -21.53 5.68
N CYS A 42 -2.64 -20.94 5.30
CA CYS A 42 -1.56 -20.62 6.22
C CYS A 42 -2.00 -19.66 7.33
N ASN A 43 -2.88 -18.69 7.02
CA ASN A 43 -3.41 -17.75 8.02
C ASN A 43 -4.38 -18.39 9.02
N ARG A 44 -5.06 -19.47 8.62
CA ARG A 44 -5.98 -20.22 9.49
C ARG A 44 -5.27 -21.16 10.47
N ILE A 45 -4.01 -21.52 10.20
CA ILE A 45 -3.21 -22.38 11.06
C ILE A 45 -2.81 -21.60 12.33
N ASN A 46 -2.99 -22.21 13.50
CA ASN A 46 -2.70 -21.57 14.80
C ASN A 46 -1.19 -21.39 15.09
N VAL A 47 -0.31 -21.81 14.19
CA VAL A 47 1.14 -21.66 14.32
C VAL A 47 1.55 -20.27 13.87
N ARG A 48 2.09 -19.47 14.80
CA ARG A 48 2.49 -18.08 14.58
C ARG A 48 3.44 -17.90 13.39
N TRP A 49 4.45 -18.77 13.25
CA TRP A 49 5.45 -18.69 12.17
C TRP A 49 4.83 -18.90 10.79
N VAL A 50 3.89 -19.85 10.66
CA VAL A 50 3.19 -20.14 9.39
C VAL A 50 2.34 -18.95 8.94
N ARG A 51 1.70 -18.28 9.89
CA ARG A 51 0.90 -17.07 9.61
C ARG A 51 1.77 -15.88 9.19
N LEU A 52 2.96 -15.74 9.78
CA LEU A 52 3.91 -14.68 9.40
C LEU A 52 4.52 -14.93 8.01
N SER A 53 4.78 -16.19 7.66
CA SER A 53 5.33 -16.56 6.35
C SER A 53 4.27 -16.74 5.27
N SER A 54 2.99 -16.52 5.55
CA SER A 54 1.89 -16.95 4.68
C SER A 54 1.99 -16.41 3.26
N ILE A 55 2.36 -15.13 3.10
CA ILE A 55 2.51 -14.48 1.79
C ILE A 55 3.67 -15.12 1.02
N VAL A 56 4.82 -15.29 1.67
CA VAL A 56 6.01 -15.92 1.07
C VAL A 56 5.71 -17.37 0.68
N SER A 57 5.09 -18.14 1.57
CA SER A 57 4.69 -19.52 1.30
C SER A 57 3.69 -19.60 0.14
N GLY A 58 2.73 -18.68 0.06
CA GLY A 58 1.81 -18.56 -1.06
C GLY A 58 2.53 -18.34 -2.39
N ILE A 59 3.42 -17.35 -2.45
CA ILE A 59 4.20 -17.05 -3.65
C ILE A 59 5.06 -18.25 -4.06
N VAL A 60 5.72 -18.91 -3.11
CA VAL A 60 6.55 -20.09 -3.38
C VAL A 60 5.71 -21.22 -3.98
N VAL A 61 4.57 -21.57 -3.37
CA VAL A 61 3.68 -22.62 -3.88
C VAL A 61 3.10 -22.24 -5.25
N GLY A 62 2.71 -20.97 -5.43
CA GLY A 62 2.24 -20.45 -6.73
C GLY A 62 3.30 -20.54 -7.82
N CYS A 63 4.56 -20.21 -7.52
CA CYS A 63 5.67 -20.35 -8.45
C CYS A 63 5.96 -21.81 -8.80
N VAL A 64 5.92 -22.72 -7.81
CA VAL A 64 6.08 -24.16 -8.06
C VAL A 64 4.98 -24.68 -8.97
N ALA A 65 3.73 -24.29 -8.73
CA ALA A 65 2.60 -24.65 -9.61
C ALA A 65 2.75 -24.06 -11.02
N ALA A 66 3.24 -22.82 -11.14
CA ALA A 66 3.51 -22.19 -12.44
C ALA A 66 4.65 -22.90 -13.19
N TYR A 67 5.68 -23.38 -12.48
CA TYR A 67 6.75 -24.20 -13.05
C TYR A 67 6.24 -25.55 -13.54
N LEU A 68 5.47 -26.27 -12.73
CA LEU A 68 4.90 -27.58 -13.09
C LEU A 68 3.90 -27.49 -14.26
N SER A 69 3.21 -26.37 -14.40
CA SER A 69 2.29 -26.11 -15.51
C SER A 69 2.95 -25.53 -16.76
N GLY A 70 4.28 -25.30 -16.75
CA GLY A 70 5.03 -24.78 -17.89
C GLY A 70 4.86 -23.26 -18.14
N HIS A 71 4.20 -22.54 -17.23
CA HIS A 71 3.95 -21.10 -17.32
C HIS A 71 5.04 -20.24 -16.66
N LEU A 72 6.11 -20.86 -16.14
CA LEU A 72 7.29 -20.19 -15.61
C LEU A 72 8.51 -20.49 -16.49
N PRO A 73 8.83 -19.64 -17.50
CA PRO A 73 10.07 -19.78 -18.24
C PRO A 73 11.24 -19.37 -17.33
N LEU A 74 11.95 -20.35 -16.78
CA LEU A 74 13.19 -20.11 -16.04
C LEU A 74 14.22 -19.53 -17.00
N LYS A 75 14.52 -18.25 -16.83
CA LYS A 75 15.55 -17.57 -17.63
C LYS A 75 16.88 -17.67 -16.89
N PRO A 76 18.00 -17.92 -17.61
CA PRO A 76 19.31 -17.86 -16.97
C PRO A 76 19.49 -16.47 -16.36
N LEU A 77 19.88 -16.45 -15.09
CA LEU A 77 20.21 -15.22 -14.38
C LEU A 77 21.53 -14.69 -14.96
N GLN A 78 21.43 -13.77 -15.92
CA GLN A 78 22.57 -13.08 -16.50
C GLN A 78 22.83 -11.78 -15.75
N GLY A 79 24.11 -11.49 -15.46
CA GLY A 79 24.52 -10.25 -14.83
C GLY A 79 25.67 -10.43 -13.84
N ASP A 80 26.21 -9.31 -13.38
CA ASP A 80 27.23 -9.28 -12.35
C ASP A 80 26.67 -9.75 -11.01
N TRP A 81 27.50 -10.45 -10.24
CA TRP A 81 27.13 -10.91 -8.89
C TRP A 81 26.90 -9.75 -7.93
N PHE A 82 27.57 -8.62 -8.17
CA PHE A 82 27.53 -7.44 -7.33
C PHE A 82 27.39 -6.19 -8.20
N ALA A 83 26.44 -5.32 -7.87
CA ALA A 83 26.28 -4.04 -8.54
C ALA A 83 26.02 -2.93 -7.52
N LEU A 84 26.83 -1.87 -7.59
CA LEU A 84 26.57 -0.65 -6.84
C LEU A 84 25.55 0.21 -7.59
N PRO A 85 24.50 0.70 -6.92
CA PRO A 85 23.52 1.56 -7.56
C PRO A 85 24.16 2.89 -7.95
N GLN A 86 23.95 3.30 -9.19
CA GLN A 86 24.48 4.55 -9.71
C GLN A 86 23.66 5.74 -9.19
N LEU A 87 24.36 6.75 -8.67
CA LEU A 87 23.73 8.01 -8.28
C LEU A 87 23.29 8.78 -9.53
N PHE A 88 22.05 9.25 -9.52
CA PHE A 88 21.44 10.08 -10.56
C PHE A 88 21.56 9.52 -11.98
N ARG A 89 21.33 8.20 -12.14
CA ARG A 89 21.45 7.49 -13.42
C ARG A 89 20.70 8.16 -14.58
N PHE A 90 19.52 8.74 -14.32
CA PHE A 90 18.69 9.39 -15.34
C PHE A 90 18.91 10.90 -15.47
N GLY A 91 19.82 11.49 -14.68
CA GLY A 91 20.01 12.94 -14.61
C GLY A 91 18.82 13.69 -14.01
N PHE A 92 18.78 15.01 -14.24
CA PHE A 92 17.73 15.89 -13.73
C PHE A 92 16.90 16.46 -14.88
N ARG A 93 15.59 16.21 -14.85
CA ARG A 93 14.61 16.87 -15.72
C ARG A 93 13.39 17.20 -14.89
N PHE A 94 12.97 18.47 -14.94
CA PHE A 94 11.81 18.94 -14.20
C PHE A 94 10.66 19.25 -15.15
N ASP A 95 9.49 18.71 -14.85
CA ASP A 95 8.26 18.91 -15.61
C ASP A 95 7.12 19.30 -14.67
N TRP A 96 6.61 20.52 -14.82
CA TRP A 96 5.53 21.06 -13.98
C TRP A 96 4.22 20.25 -14.11
N ILE A 97 3.97 19.64 -15.27
CA ILE A 97 2.73 18.90 -15.55
C ILE A 97 2.67 17.62 -14.72
N ILE A 98 3.82 16.98 -14.51
CA ILE A 98 3.95 15.74 -13.73
C ILE A 98 4.23 16.05 -12.25
N PHE A 99 4.94 17.14 -11.97
CA PHE A 99 5.27 17.55 -10.61
C PHE A 99 4.03 17.75 -9.74
N VAL A 100 3.00 18.45 -10.23
CA VAL A 100 1.81 18.77 -9.42
C VAL A 100 1.03 17.51 -9.01
N PRO A 101 0.69 16.58 -9.92
CA PRO A 101 0.07 15.30 -9.54
C PRO A 101 0.92 14.48 -8.56
N ILE A 102 2.22 14.35 -8.81
CA ILE A 102 3.12 13.59 -7.91
C ILE A 102 3.18 14.25 -6.54
N ALA A 103 3.34 15.58 -6.46
CA ALA A 103 3.37 16.31 -5.20
C ALA A 103 2.08 16.12 -4.40
N LEU A 104 0.92 16.10 -5.06
CA LEU A 104 -0.36 15.88 -4.41
C LEU A 104 -0.55 14.44 -3.95
N VAL A 105 -0.13 13.44 -4.75
CA VAL A 105 -0.08 12.04 -4.33
C VAL A 105 0.85 11.87 -3.12
N SER A 106 2.05 12.45 -3.17
CA SER A 106 3.00 12.43 -2.04
C SER A 106 2.44 13.11 -0.80
N PHE A 107 1.71 14.22 -0.93
CA PHE A 107 1.03 14.85 0.19
C PHE A 107 0.01 13.92 0.85
N ILE A 108 -0.75 13.15 0.06
CA ILE A 108 -1.71 12.20 0.60
C ILE A 108 -1.02 10.96 1.18
N SER A 109 0.10 10.53 0.60
CA SER A 109 0.95 9.49 1.21
C SER A 109 1.49 9.90 2.58
N ILE A 110 1.73 11.18 2.83
CA ILE A 110 2.07 11.67 4.19
C ILE A 110 0.90 11.46 5.15
N LEU A 111 -0.35 11.67 4.72
CA LEU A 111 -1.54 11.40 5.54
C LEU A 111 -1.70 9.90 5.83
N GLU A 112 -1.37 9.05 4.87
CA GLU A 112 -1.28 7.60 5.07
C GLU A 112 -0.21 7.26 6.10
N ALA A 113 1.01 7.80 5.96
CA ALA A 113 2.10 7.59 6.91
C ALA A 113 1.73 8.06 8.33
N VAL A 114 0.98 9.16 8.47
CA VAL A 114 0.44 9.61 9.75
C VAL A 114 -0.49 8.54 10.36
N GLY A 115 -1.39 7.97 9.55
CA GLY A 115 -2.28 6.89 9.97
C GLY A 115 -1.50 5.64 10.41
N ASP A 116 -0.49 5.24 9.64
CA ASP A 116 0.34 4.08 9.92
C ASP A 116 1.19 4.24 11.18
N LEU A 117 1.80 5.41 11.37
CA LEU A 117 2.56 5.74 12.58
C LEU A 117 1.65 5.78 13.82
N THR A 118 0.41 6.26 13.66
CA THR A 118 -0.59 6.26 14.74
C THR A 118 -0.98 4.84 15.10
N ALA A 119 -1.31 4.01 14.11
CA ALA A 119 -1.62 2.59 14.31
C ALA A 119 -0.43 1.83 14.95
N ASN A 120 0.80 2.15 14.53
CA ASN A 120 2.01 1.59 15.13
C ASN A 120 2.15 1.97 16.61
N CYS A 121 1.90 3.24 16.97
CA CYS A 121 1.92 3.69 18.36
C CYS A 121 0.89 2.91 19.21
N MET A 122 -0.32 2.71 18.70
CA MET A 122 -1.36 1.95 19.40
C MET A 122 -0.96 0.49 19.64
N LEU A 123 -0.44 -0.17 18.62
CA LEU A 123 0.00 -1.57 18.73
C LEU A 123 1.22 -1.73 19.63
N SER A 124 2.07 -0.71 19.70
CA SER A 124 3.26 -0.66 20.54
C SER A 124 2.99 -0.11 21.94
N GLN A 125 1.72 0.11 22.30
CA GLN A 125 1.30 0.69 23.59
C GLN A 125 1.98 2.03 23.92
N GLN A 126 2.17 2.86 22.90
CA GLN A 126 2.73 4.20 23.01
C GLN A 126 1.62 5.26 23.03
N PRO A 127 1.86 6.43 23.66
CA PRO A 127 0.91 7.54 23.64
C PRO A 127 0.57 7.99 22.21
N ILE A 128 -0.73 8.17 21.94
CA ILE A 128 -1.27 8.71 20.69
C ILE A 128 -1.61 10.20 20.78
N GLU A 129 -1.34 10.81 21.93
CA GLU A 129 -1.56 12.24 22.19
C GLU A 129 -0.35 12.87 22.89
N GLY A 130 -0.33 14.21 22.91
CA GLY A 130 0.70 14.99 23.58
C GLY A 130 1.98 15.22 22.76
N GLU A 131 2.99 15.81 23.39
CA GLU A 131 4.23 16.20 22.71
C GLU A 131 5.07 15.02 22.22
N SER A 132 5.09 13.92 22.97
CA SER A 132 5.86 12.72 22.59
C SER A 132 5.33 12.12 21.28
N PHE A 133 4.01 12.06 21.12
CA PHE A 133 3.36 11.63 19.88
C PHE A 133 3.68 12.59 18.72
N ARG A 134 3.52 13.91 18.93
CA ARG A 134 3.86 14.91 17.90
C ARG A 134 5.32 14.84 17.46
N LYS A 135 6.25 14.57 18.37
CA LYS A 135 7.68 14.41 18.07
C LYS A 135 7.93 13.16 17.23
N ARG A 136 7.28 12.03 17.57
CA ARG A 136 7.33 10.79 16.77
C ARG A 136 6.78 11.03 15.37
N LEU A 137 5.65 11.70 15.26
CA LEU A 137 5.00 11.97 13.98
C LEU A 137 5.88 12.86 13.07
N LYS A 138 6.40 13.98 13.61
CA LYS A 138 7.34 14.85 12.89
C LYS A 138 8.60 14.12 12.44
N GLY A 139 9.18 13.31 13.33
CA GLY A 139 10.38 12.52 13.02
C GLY A 139 10.12 11.45 11.96
N GLY A 140 8.98 10.76 12.03
CA GLY A 140 8.57 9.75 11.07
C GLY A 140 8.33 10.33 9.69
N ILE A 141 7.57 11.42 9.58
CA ILE A 141 7.31 12.11 8.31
C ILE A 141 8.62 12.66 7.71
N LEU A 142 9.52 13.21 8.53
CA LEU A 142 10.82 13.67 8.05
C LEU A 142 11.67 12.51 7.51
N ALA A 143 11.70 11.38 8.23
CA ALA A 143 12.41 10.18 7.78
C ALA A 143 11.84 9.64 6.47
N ASP A 144 10.52 9.67 6.30
CA ASP A 144 9.81 9.28 5.09
C ASP A 144 10.24 10.14 3.89
N GLY A 145 10.24 11.47 4.05
CA GLY A 145 10.70 12.40 3.02
C GLY A 145 12.18 12.23 2.68
N VAL A 146 13.06 12.07 3.68
CA VAL A 146 14.49 11.81 3.47
C VAL A 146 14.70 10.48 2.76
N SER A 147 13.94 9.45 3.12
CA SER A 147 13.97 8.14 2.45
C SER A 147 13.57 8.26 0.97
N CYS A 148 12.51 9.01 0.66
CA CYS A 148 12.11 9.34 -0.71
C CYS A 148 13.22 10.07 -1.48
N MET A 149 13.89 11.04 -0.85
CA MET A 149 15.01 11.75 -1.47
C MET A 149 16.16 10.79 -1.81
N ILE A 150 16.55 9.92 -0.87
CA ILE A 150 17.60 8.91 -1.10
C ILE A 150 17.17 7.93 -2.21
N ALA A 151 15.91 7.48 -2.20
CA ALA A 151 15.36 6.64 -3.25
C ALA A 151 15.45 7.31 -4.63
N ALA A 152 15.08 8.59 -4.72
CA ALA A 152 15.19 9.36 -5.96
C ALA A 152 16.66 9.51 -6.43
N MET A 153 17.62 9.70 -5.52
CA MET A 153 19.05 9.74 -5.86
C MET A 153 19.52 8.44 -6.52
N PHE A 154 19.00 7.29 -6.07
CA PHE A 154 19.28 5.99 -6.67
C PHE A 154 18.31 5.60 -7.79
N SER A 155 17.53 6.56 -8.31
CA SER A 155 16.57 6.34 -9.40
C SER A 155 15.49 5.29 -9.09
N SER A 156 15.15 5.15 -7.82
CA SER A 156 14.05 4.30 -7.33
C SER A 156 12.75 5.12 -7.21
N PHE A 157 11.63 4.41 -7.07
CA PHE A 157 10.32 5.02 -6.85
C PHE A 157 10.19 5.61 -5.43
N PRO A 158 9.31 6.61 -5.23
CA PRO A 158 8.96 7.09 -3.91
C PRO A 158 8.48 5.94 -3.02
N ASN A 159 8.88 5.97 -1.76
CA ASN A 159 8.48 4.98 -0.76
C ASN A 159 7.73 5.67 0.39
N THR A 160 6.95 4.88 1.14
CA THR A 160 6.25 5.37 2.33
C THR A 160 6.29 4.32 3.43
N THR A 161 5.80 4.67 4.61
CA THR A 161 5.62 3.74 5.73
C THR A 161 4.74 2.55 5.33
N PHE A 162 5.17 1.33 5.70
CA PHE A 162 4.50 0.11 5.27
C PHE A 162 3.51 -0.41 6.32
N ALA A 163 2.22 -0.16 6.10
CA ALA A 163 1.11 -0.55 6.99
C ALA A 163 1.13 -2.02 7.42
N GLN A 164 1.60 -2.93 6.56
CA GLN A 164 1.60 -4.37 6.81
C GLN A 164 2.48 -4.77 8.00
N ASN A 165 3.49 -3.96 8.33
CA ASN A 165 4.33 -4.20 9.50
C ASN A 165 3.51 -4.15 10.81
N ASN A 166 2.44 -3.34 10.86
CA ASN A 166 1.53 -3.29 11.99
C ASN A 166 0.85 -4.66 12.23
N GLY A 167 0.49 -5.39 11.16
CA GLY A 167 -0.02 -6.76 11.29
C GLY A 167 1.00 -7.72 11.91
N VAL A 168 2.27 -7.61 11.50
CA VAL A 168 3.37 -8.41 12.07
C VAL A 168 3.60 -8.07 13.54
N ILE A 169 3.57 -6.79 13.93
CA ILE A 169 3.72 -6.37 15.34
C ILE A 169 2.55 -6.87 16.18
N GLN A 170 1.33 -6.82 15.65
CA GLN A 170 0.13 -7.30 16.37
C GLN A 170 0.19 -8.80 16.69
N MET A 171 0.62 -9.63 15.74
CA MET A 171 0.83 -11.07 15.96
C MET A 171 2.12 -11.36 16.75
N THR A 172 3.08 -10.47 16.52
CA THR A 172 4.34 -10.19 17.19
C THR A 172 4.34 -10.20 18.71
N GLY A 173 3.60 -9.23 19.23
CA GLY A 173 3.95 -8.55 20.48
C GLY A 173 5.31 -7.82 20.44
N VAL A 174 6.02 -7.77 19.30
CA VAL A 174 7.39 -7.26 19.22
C VAL A 174 7.43 -6.00 18.35
N ALA A 175 7.55 -4.84 18.99
CA ALA A 175 7.70 -3.53 18.34
C ALA A 175 9.15 -2.98 18.46
N SER A 176 10.15 -3.88 18.48
CA SER A 176 11.54 -3.49 18.71
C SER A 176 12.18 -2.83 17.47
N ARG A 177 12.72 -1.62 17.64
CA ARG A 177 13.48 -0.92 16.59
C ARG A 177 14.69 -1.71 16.06
N TYR A 178 15.27 -2.58 16.88
CA TYR A 178 16.43 -3.40 16.47
C TYR A 178 16.09 -4.40 15.38
N VAL A 179 14.85 -4.93 15.39
CA VAL A 179 14.37 -5.82 14.32
C VAL A 179 14.32 -5.07 12.99
N GLY A 180 13.77 -3.84 13.00
CA GLY A 180 13.73 -2.98 11.82
C GLY A 180 15.12 -2.63 11.29
N MET A 181 16.06 -2.25 12.17
CA MET A 181 17.44 -1.95 11.76
C MET A 181 18.15 -3.16 11.15
N TYR A 182 17.98 -4.35 11.74
CA TYR A 182 18.57 -5.58 11.22
C TYR A 182 17.99 -5.95 9.85
N ILE A 183 16.68 -5.93 9.69
CA ILE A 183 16.01 -6.22 8.41
C ILE A 183 16.40 -5.17 7.36
N GLY A 184 16.46 -3.89 7.73
CA GLY A 184 16.93 -2.83 6.83
C GLY A 184 18.35 -3.07 6.32
N GLY A 185 19.28 -3.43 7.21
CA GLY A 185 20.64 -3.80 6.83
C GLY A 185 20.69 -5.01 5.90
N VAL A 186 19.91 -6.05 6.19
CA VAL A 186 19.78 -7.24 5.32
C VAL A 186 19.26 -6.84 3.94
N LEU A 187 18.21 -6.01 3.84
CA LEU A 187 17.64 -5.57 2.57
C LEU A 187 18.62 -4.72 1.76
N VAL A 188 19.43 -3.87 2.41
CA VAL A 188 20.50 -3.11 1.73
C VAL A 188 21.52 -4.08 1.13
N VAL A 189 21.97 -5.06 1.91
CA VAL A 189 22.92 -6.07 1.43
C VAL A 189 22.33 -6.86 0.26
N LEU A 190 21.09 -7.35 0.38
CA LEU A 190 20.40 -8.09 -0.69
C LEU A 190 20.23 -7.24 -1.96
N GLY A 191 19.98 -5.93 -1.82
CA GLY A 191 19.84 -5.01 -2.95
C GLY A 191 21.12 -4.82 -3.79
N LEU A 192 22.30 -5.14 -3.23
CA LEU A 192 23.58 -5.08 -3.94
C LEU A 192 23.80 -6.28 -4.87
N PHE A 193 22.92 -7.29 -4.83
CA PHE A 193 23.02 -8.52 -5.62
C PHE A 193 21.92 -8.55 -6.69
N PRO A 194 22.22 -8.20 -7.96
CA PRO A 194 21.23 -8.13 -9.05
C PRO A 194 20.49 -9.44 -9.30
N PHE A 195 21.11 -10.59 -9.03
CA PHE A 195 20.48 -11.89 -9.23
C PHE A 195 19.21 -12.05 -8.39
N ILE A 196 19.11 -11.40 -7.23
CA ILE A 196 17.93 -11.44 -6.37
C ILE A 196 16.77 -10.72 -7.07
N GLY A 197 17.03 -9.54 -7.64
CA GLY A 197 16.07 -8.84 -8.48
C GLY A 197 15.64 -9.67 -9.70
N GLY A 198 16.59 -10.36 -10.34
CA GLY A 198 16.32 -11.27 -11.45
C GLY A 198 15.45 -12.46 -11.09
N ILE A 199 15.55 -13.00 -9.87
CA ILE A 199 14.65 -14.05 -9.37
C ILE A 199 13.25 -13.48 -9.15
N LEU A 200 13.14 -12.31 -8.51
CA LEU A 200 11.85 -11.67 -8.24
C LEU A 200 11.10 -11.30 -9.52
N GLN A 201 11.81 -10.87 -10.58
CA GLN A 201 11.23 -10.57 -11.89
C GLN A 201 10.70 -11.80 -12.64
N GLN A 202 11.14 -13.00 -12.26
CA GLN A 202 10.63 -14.24 -12.86
C GLN A 202 9.30 -14.67 -12.24
N ILE A 203 8.89 -14.12 -11.11
CA ILE A 203 7.62 -14.47 -10.49
C ILE A 203 6.47 -14.13 -11.46
N PRO A 204 5.60 -15.09 -11.82
CA PRO A 204 4.51 -14.82 -12.75
C PRO A 204 3.54 -13.78 -12.20
N ALA A 205 3.07 -12.87 -13.06
CA ALA A 205 2.08 -11.86 -12.69
C ALA A 205 0.83 -12.46 -12.00
N PRO A 206 0.27 -13.62 -12.45
CA PRO A 206 -0.88 -14.22 -11.77
C PRO A 206 -0.62 -14.61 -10.30
N VAL A 207 0.60 -15.07 -10.00
CA VAL A 207 1.02 -15.44 -8.64
C VAL A 207 1.17 -14.18 -7.79
N LEU A 208 1.82 -13.14 -8.33
CA LEU A 208 1.92 -11.85 -7.65
C LEU A 208 0.54 -11.27 -7.37
N GLY A 209 -0.38 -11.27 -8.34
CA GLY A 209 -1.73 -10.74 -8.17
C GLY A 209 -2.50 -11.38 -7.01
N GLY A 210 -2.40 -12.70 -6.83
CA GLY A 210 -3.00 -13.39 -5.69
C GLY A 210 -2.39 -12.97 -4.34
N ALA A 211 -1.08 -12.77 -4.28
CA ALA A 211 -0.38 -12.32 -3.08
C ALA A 211 -0.64 -10.84 -2.76
N THR A 212 -0.56 -9.96 -3.77
CA THR A 212 -0.76 -8.52 -3.63
C THR A 212 -2.22 -8.19 -3.33
N LEU A 213 -3.19 -9.02 -3.72
CA LEU A 213 -4.58 -8.83 -3.29
C LEU A 213 -4.71 -8.86 -1.77
N VAL A 214 -4.06 -9.81 -1.10
CA VAL A 214 -4.06 -9.88 0.37
C VAL A 214 -3.37 -8.66 0.96
N MET A 215 -2.25 -8.23 0.37
CA MET A 215 -1.51 -7.06 0.82
C MET A 215 -2.35 -5.78 0.73
N PHE A 216 -2.93 -5.46 -0.43
CA PHE A 216 -3.74 -4.26 -0.60
C PHE A 216 -5.08 -4.35 0.13
N GLY A 217 -5.71 -5.53 0.19
CA GLY A 217 -6.90 -5.77 1.01
C GLY A 217 -6.64 -5.52 2.49
N SER A 218 -5.46 -5.90 3.00
CA SER A 218 -5.07 -5.61 4.39
C SER A 218 -4.90 -4.11 4.66
N VAL A 219 -4.42 -3.33 3.67
CA VAL A 219 -4.36 -1.86 3.75
C VAL A 219 -5.76 -1.26 3.87
N VAL A 220 -6.74 -1.78 3.11
CA VAL A 220 -8.15 -1.37 3.24
C VAL A 220 -8.67 -1.66 4.64
N ALA A 221 -8.45 -2.87 5.15
CA ALA A 221 -8.88 -3.27 6.50
C ALA A 221 -8.23 -2.43 7.60
N ALA A 222 -6.94 -2.10 7.47
CA ALA A 222 -6.23 -1.22 8.39
C ALA A 222 -6.82 0.20 8.38
N GLY A 223 -7.10 0.75 7.20
CA GLY A 223 -7.76 2.05 7.06
C GLY A 223 -9.12 2.10 7.76
N ILE A 224 -9.97 1.08 7.55
CA ILE A 224 -11.27 0.97 8.24
C ILE A 224 -11.05 0.94 9.76
N ARG A 225 -10.12 0.11 10.24
CA ARG A 225 -9.83 -0.01 11.67
C ARG A 225 -9.40 1.32 12.29
N ILE A 226 -8.61 2.13 11.59
CA ILE A 226 -8.20 3.47 12.06
C ILE A 226 -9.42 4.40 12.14
N MET A 227 -10.26 4.41 11.10
CA MET A 227 -11.45 5.27 11.04
C MET A 227 -12.47 4.95 12.15
N THR A 228 -12.62 3.67 12.51
CA THR A 228 -13.57 3.23 13.54
C THR A 228 -13.04 3.34 14.97
N GLN A 229 -11.86 3.96 15.20
CA GLN A 229 -11.34 4.20 16.56
C GLN A 229 -12.06 5.32 17.29
N SER A 230 -12.58 6.29 16.55
CA SER A 230 -13.43 7.36 17.07
C SER A 230 -14.88 7.05 16.74
N PRO A 231 -15.85 7.53 17.54
CA PRO A 231 -17.27 7.39 17.21
C PRO A 231 -17.53 8.03 15.84
N VAL A 232 -18.09 7.22 14.93
CA VAL A 232 -18.46 7.68 13.58
C VAL A 232 -19.89 8.21 13.66
N GLY A 233 -20.04 9.52 13.83
CA GLY A 233 -21.32 10.20 13.86
C GLY A 233 -21.92 10.39 12.46
N ARG A 234 -23.03 11.12 12.39
CA ARG A 234 -23.70 11.44 11.12
C ARG A 234 -22.80 12.26 10.21
N ARG A 235 -22.09 13.24 10.77
CA ARG A 235 -21.12 14.07 10.03
C ARG A 235 -20.00 13.22 9.44
N GLU A 236 -19.36 12.38 10.23
CA GLU A 236 -18.24 11.55 9.80
C GLU A 236 -18.68 10.55 8.72
N MET A 237 -19.85 9.91 8.89
CA MET A 237 -20.42 9.04 7.86
C MET A 237 -20.64 9.76 6.53
N LEU A 238 -21.16 11.00 6.55
CA LEU A 238 -21.35 11.78 5.31
C LEU A 238 -20.01 12.11 4.63
N ILE A 239 -19.00 12.53 5.41
CA ILE A 239 -17.65 12.80 4.88
C ILE A 239 -17.10 11.53 4.22
N ILE A 240 -17.20 10.38 4.89
CA ILE A 240 -16.74 9.09 4.38
C ILE A 240 -17.47 8.75 3.08
N ALA A 241 -18.81 8.78 3.08
CA ALA A 241 -19.62 8.39 1.93
C ALA A 241 -19.30 9.22 0.68
N ILE A 242 -19.23 10.55 0.81
CA ILE A 242 -18.96 11.44 -0.33
C ILE A 242 -17.52 11.27 -0.82
N SER A 243 -16.55 11.16 0.09
CA SER A 243 -15.14 10.99 -0.26
C SER A 243 -14.87 9.67 -0.98
N PHE A 244 -15.48 8.57 -0.52
CA PHE A 244 -15.41 7.29 -1.19
C PHE A 244 -16.15 7.29 -2.53
N GLY A 245 -17.35 7.88 -2.57
CA GLY A 245 -18.17 7.97 -3.78
C GLY A 245 -17.49 8.74 -4.90
N ILE A 246 -16.93 9.92 -4.61
CA ILE A 246 -16.19 10.72 -5.59
C ILE A 246 -14.88 10.03 -5.97
N GLY A 247 -14.11 9.55 -4.99
CA GLY A 247 -12.82 8.90 -5.25
C GLY A 247 -12.95 7.70 -6.18
N LEU A 248 -13.75 6.71 -5.77
CA LEU A 248 -13.94 5.49 -6.56
C LEU A 248 -14.74 5.75 -7.84
N GLY A 249 -15.69 6.68 -7.82
CA GLY A 249 -16.49 7.04 -8.98
C GLY A 249 -15.67 7.63 -10.12
N ILE A 250 -14.76 8.57 -9.82
CA ILE A 250 -13.89 9.17 -10.83
C ILE A 250 -12.89 8.14 -11.37
N GLU A 251 -12.33 7.27 -10.53
CA GLU A 251 -11.42 6.22 -11.00
C GLU A 251 -12.13 5.19 -11.88
N ALA A 252 -13.41 4.92 -11.63
CA ALA A 252 -14.23 4.02 -12.43
C ALA A 252 -14.69 4.64 -13.75
N VAL A 253 -14.92 5.95 -13.79
CA VAL A 253 -15.34 6.69 -14.98
C VAL A 253 -14.44 7.92 -15.20
N PRO A 254 -13.17 7.72 -15.64
CA PRO A 254 -12.25 8.82 -15.86
C PRO A 254 -12.74 9.83 -16.92
N GLU A 255 -13.59 9.37 -17.85
CA GLU A 255 -14.18 10.19 -18.91
C GLU A 255 -15.06 11.32 -18.36
N ALA A 256 -15.54 11.21 -17.12
CA ALA A 256 -16.28 12.27 -16.44
C ALA A 256 -15.48 13.58 -16.33
N LEU A 257 -14.15 13.48 -16.33
CA LEU A 257 -13.24 14.64 -16.33
C LEU A 257 -12.79 15.06 -17.75
N GLY A 258 -13.31 14.42 -18.81
CA GLY A 258 -12.82 14.61 -20.18
C GLY A 258 -13.03 15.99 -20.78
N GLN A 259 -14.01 16.77 -20.28
CA GLN A 259 -14.22 18.16 -20.70
C GLN A 259 -13.43 19.19 -19.86
N PHE A 260 -12.79 18.74 -18.78
CA PHE A 260 -11.98 19.63 -17.95
C PHE A 260 -10.58 19.82 -18.55
N PRO A 261 -9.85 20.87 -18.14
CA PRO A 261 -8.45 21.02 -18.50
C PRO A 261 -7.64 19.76 -18.12
N PRO A 262 -6.62 19.37 -18.91
CA PRO A 262 -5.81 18.17 -18.64
C PRO A 262 -5.22 18.11 -17.23
N ILE A 263 -4.92 19.27 -16.63
CA ILE A 263 -4.45 19.39 -15.25
C ILE A 263 -5.46 18.82 -14.25
N VAL A 264 -6.76 19.06 -14.44
CA VAL A 264 -7.81 18.55 -13.54
C VAL A 264 -7.92 17.04 -13.69
N GLY A 265 -7.90 16.53 -14.93
CA GLY A 265 -7.88 15.09 -15.18
C GLY A 265 -6.67 14.39 -14.54
N ASN A 266 -5.47 14.97 -14.69
CA ASN A 266 -4.25 14.40 -14.14
C ASN A 266 -4.21 14.43 -12.61
N ILE A 267 -4.80 15.45 -11.97
CA ILE A 267 -4.82 15.57 -10.52
C ILE A 267 -5.93 14.74 -9.90
N PHE A 268 -7.15 14.85 -10.41
CA PHE A 268 -8.34 14.25 -9.80
C PHE A 268 -8.72 12.88 -10.37
N GLY A 269 -8.06 12.44 -11.45
CA GLY A 269 -8.31 11.13 -12.08
C GLY A 269 -7.94 9.91 -11.25
N HIS A 270 -7.31 10.09 -10.09
CA HIS A 270 -6.97 9.01 -9.16
C HIS A 270 -7.90 9.03 -7.95
N ALA A 271 -8.39 7.87 -7.48
CA ALA A 271 -9.30 7.85 -6.34
C ALA A 271 -8.70 8.41 -5.06
N VAL A 272 -7.39 8.19 -4.88
CA VAL A 272 -6.65 8.65 -3.70
C VAL A 272 -6.68 10.17 -3.61
N THR A 273 -6.41 10.85 -4.72
CA THR A 273 -6.30 12.30 -4.80
C THR A 273 -7.66 12.97 -4.71
N SER A 274 -8.60 12.53 -5.53
CA SER A 274 -9.96 13.08 -5.54
C SER A 274 -10.69 12.85 -4.22
N GLY A 275 -10.72 11.61 -3.72
CA GLY A 275 -11.39 11.30 -2.47
C GLY A 275 -10.66 11.90 -1.26
N GLY A 276 -9.32 11.95 -1.26
CA GLY A 276 -8.54 12.57 -0.18
C GLY A 276 -8.78 14.07 -0.06
N VAL A 277 -8.77 14.79 -1.18
CA VAL A 277 -9.05 16.24 -1.20
C VAL A 277 -10.49 16.53 -0.76
N VAL A 278 -11.46 15.76 -1.26
CA VAL A 278 -12.87 15.88 -0.85
C VAL A 278 -13.02 15.65 0.65
N ALA A 279 -12.37 14.63 1.22
CA ALA A 279 -12.42 14.36 2.65
C ALA A 279 -11.90 15.54 3.48
N ILE A 280 -10.78 16.12 3.07
CA ILE A 280 -10.18 17.29 3.75
C ILE A 280 -11.12 18.49 3.67
N LEU A 281 -11.64 18.79 2.47
CA LEU A 281 -12.53 19.93 2.27
C LEU A 281 -13.82 19.79 3.08
N LEU A 282 -14.47 18.63 3.04
CA LEU A 282 -15.69 18.39 3.81
C LEU A 282 -15.44 18.45 5.31
N ASN A 283 -14.31 17.91 5.79
CA ASN A 283 -13.97 17.99 7.20
C ASN A 283 -13.71 19.44 7.66
N LEU A 284 -13.16 20.30 6.81
CA LEU A 284 -12.94 21.72 7.11
C LEU A 284 -14.23 22.54 7.05
N LEU A 285 -15.09 22.26 6.07
CA LEU A 285 -16.31 23.04 5.81
C LEU A 285 -17.48 22.62 6.71
N MET A 286 -17.57 21.34 7.09
CA MET A 286 -18.66 20.85 7.93
C MET A 286 -18.36 21.12 9.41
N PRO A 287 -19.23 21.87 10.12
CA PRO A 287 -19.03 22.18 11.53
C PRO A 287 -19.00 20.90 12.36
N ALA A 288 -18.10 20.82 13.35
CA ALA A 288 -18.02 19.68 14.25
C ALA A 288 -19.31 19.54 15.06
N GLU A 289 -19.90 18.34 15.07
CA GLU A 289 -21.01 18.03 15.98
C GLU A 289 -20.48 18.11 17.42
N ARG A 290 -21.21 18.79 18.31
CA ARG A 290 -20.81 18.90 19.72
C ARG A 290 -20.87 17.50 20.35
N VAL A 291 -19.78 17.12 21.02
CA VAL A 291 -19.58 15.85 21.75
C VAL A 291 -20.74 15.48 22.68
N SER A 292 -21.53 16.46 23.16
CA SER A 292 -22.72 16.22 23.99
C SER A 292 -23.83 15.43 23.28
N VAL A 293 -23.97 15.55 21.95
CA VAL A 293 -25.03 14.86 21.18
C VAL A 293 -24.65 13.40 20.90
N LEU A 294 -23.37 13.13 20.64
CA LEU A 294 -22.86 11.77 20.38
C LEU A 294 -23.01 10.84 21.60
N ALA A 295 -22.87 11.38 22.81
CA ALA A 295 -23.07 10.61 24.05
C ALA A 295 -24.54 10.31 24.35
N GLU A 296 -25.47 11.12 23.83
CA GLU A 296 -26.91 10.86 23.92
C GLU A 296 -27.37 9.85 22.87
N GLU A 297 -26.93 9.97 21.61
CA GLU A 297 -27.29 9.01 20.55
C GLU A 297 -26.77 7.59 20.84
N MET A 298 -25.55 7.46 21.40
CA MET A 298 -25.01 6.15 21.81
C MET A 298 -25.68 5.54 23.05
N LYS A 299 -26.49 6.29 23.81
CA LYS A 299 -27.30 5.75 24.92
C LYS A 299 -28.69 5.28 24.49
N VAL A 300 -29.12 5.66 23.28
CA VAL A 300 -30.45 5.35 22.74
C VAL A 300 -30.43 4.07 21.87
N HIS A 301 -29.25 3.47 21.67
CA HIS A 301 -29.05 2.16 21.03
C HIS A 301 -28.29 1.22 21.97
#